data_AF-A0A920TL21-F1
#
_entry.id   AF-A0A920TL21-F1
#
_cell.length_a   1.000
_cell.length_b   1.000
_cell.length_c   1.000
_cell.angle_alpha   90.00
_cell.angle_beta   90.00
_cell.angle_gamma   90.00
#
_symmetry.space_group_name_H-M   'P 1'
#
loop_
_entity.id
_entity.type
_entity.pdbx_description
1 polymer ?
#
loop_
_entity_poly.entity_id
_entity_poly.type
_entity_poly.pdbx_seq_one_letter_code
_entity_poly.pdbx_strand_id
1 'polypeptide(L)' 'MVKNILQLDKLPKPLDSSDALAIGLCYLNQNLGLEFD' A
#
# COMPACT_ATOMS: atom_id res chain seq x y z
N MET A 1 -2.00 -1.15 -8.31
CA MET A 1 -0.76 -0.74 -7.62
C MET A 1 0.05 -1.97 -7.26
N VAL A 2 1.34 -2.03 -7.64
CA VAL A 2 2.37 -3.09 -7.43
C VAL A 2 1.94 -4.56 -7.53
N LYS A 3 0.98 -5.04 -6.73
CA LYS A 3 0.41 -6.40 -6.80
C LYS A 3 -0.07 -6.76 -8.21
N ASN A 4 -0.80 -5.86 -8.88
CA ASN A 4 -1.29 -6.11 -10.23
C ASN A 4 -0.19 -6.03 -11.30
N ILE A 5 0.91 -5.32 -11.05
CA ILE A 5 2.03 -5.19 -11.99
C ILE A 5 2.95 -6.40 -11.87
N LEU A 6 3.17 -6.89 -10.64
CA LEU A 6 4.04 -8.01 -10.31
C LEU A 6 3.28 -9.35 -10.20
N GLN A 7 1.98 -9.37 -10.51
CA GLN A 7 1.11 -10.56 -10.44
C GLN A 7 1.24 -11.35 -9.13
N LEU A 8 1.38 -10.65 -8.00
CA LEU A 8 1.57 -11.30 -6.71
C LEU A 8 0.22 -11.79 -6.16
N ASP A 9 0.11 -13.07 -5.78
CA ASP A 9 -1.10 -13.64 -5.16
C ASP A 9 -1.52 -12.89 -3.88
N LYS A 10 -0.51 -12.48 -3.09
CA LYS A 10 -0.68 -11.79 -1.81
C LYS A 10 0.06 -10.46 -1.79
N LEU A 11 -0.43 -9.53 -0.99
CA LEU A 11 0.29 -8.30 -0.71
C LEU A 11 1.65 -8.65 -0.08
N PRO A 12 2.75 -8.03 -0.55
CA PRO A 12 4.05 -8.22 0.08
C PRO A 12 3.94 -7.79 1.55
N LYS A 13 4.53 -8.59 2.45
CA LYS A 13 4.66 -8.17 3.84
C LYS A 13 5.62 -6.97 3.88
N PRO A 14 5.32 -5.93 4.68
CA PRO A 14 6.25 -4.83 4.84
C PRO A 14 7.58 -5.36 5.37
N LEU A 15 8.68 -4.96 4.72
CA LEU A 15 10.02 -5.38 5.12
C LEU A 15 10.48 -4.56 6.33
N ASP A 16 10.17 -3.26 6.33
CA ASP A 16 10.51 -2.30 7.37
C ASP A 16 9.33 -1.40 7.75
N SER A 17 9.48 -0.62 8.83
CA SER A 17 8.45 0.29 9.33
C SER A 17 8.02 1.34 8.29
N SER A 18 8.94 1.75 7.40
CA SER A 18 8.63 2.65 6.26
C SER A 18 7.67 2.01 5.27
N ASP A 19 7.86 0.72 4.96
CA ASP A 19 6.98 -0.02 4.06
C ASP A 19 5.60 -0.23 4.70
N ALA A 20 5.57 -0.54 5.99
CA ALA A 20 4.31 -0.71 6.73
C ALA A 20 3.49 0.59 6.71
N LEU A 21 4.16 1.74 6.88
CA LEU A 21 3.53 3.05 6.80
C LEU A 21 3.04 3.35 5.37
N ALA A 22 3.85 3.09 4.34
CA ALA A 22 3.46 3.32 2.95
C ALA A 22 2.25 2.45 2.54
N ILE A 23 2.21 1.19 2.98
CA ILE A 23 1.05 0.29 2.76
C ILE A 23 -0.17 0.81 3.52
N GLY A 24 -0.01 1.25 4.77
CA GLY A 24 -1.09 1.82 5.58
C GLY A 24 -1.68 3.09 4.96
N LEU A 25 -0.84 4.03 4.53
CA LEU A 25 -1.25 5.24 3.82
C LEU A 25 -1.93 4.92 2.50
N CYS A 26 -1.37 3.98 1.72
CA CYS A 26 -1.96 3.52 0.47
C CYS A 26 -3.35 2.92 0.68
N TYR A 27 -3.52 2.11 1.73
CA TYR A 27 -4.79 1.53 2.11
C TYR A 27 -5.81 2.58 2.54
N LEU A 28 -5.40 3.54 3.39
CA LEU A 28 -6.25 4.66 3.80
C LEU A 28 -6.64 5.53 2.61
N ASN A 29 -5.72 5.84 1.70
CA ASN A 29 -6.02 6.63 0.51
C ASN A 29 -7.03 5.91 -0.41
N GLN A 30 -6.85 4.60 -0.64
CA GLN A 30 -7.78 3.83 -1.47
C GLN A 30 -9.17 3.66 -0.85
N ASN A 31 -9.29 3.72 0.48
CA ASN A 31 -10.53 3.40 1.18
C ASN A 31 -11.26 4.63 1.73
N LEU A 32 -10.56 5.74 1.97
CA LEU A 32 -11.12 7.00 2.48
C LEU A 32 -11.01 8.18 1.51
N GLY A 33 -10.30 8.05 0.38
CA GLY A 33 -10.12 9.16 -0.57
C GLY A 33 -9.35 10.33 0.01
N LEU A 34 -8.32 10.06 0.82
CA LEU A 34 -7.48 11.11 1.39
C LEU A 34 -6.57 11.73 0.32
N GLU A 35 -7.01 12.85 -0.23
CA GLU A 35 -6.14 13.80 -0.91
C GLU A 35 -5.18 14.42 0.13
N PHE A 36 -3.88 14.15 -0.02
CA PHE A 36 -2.85 14.85 0.72
C PHE A 36 -2.50 16.11 -0.08
N ASP A 37 -2.92 17.28 0.43
CA ASP A 37 -2.52 18.61 -0.07
C ASP A 37 -1.08 18.93 0.33
#